data_AF-A0A662TE93-F1
#
_entry.id   AF-A0A662TE93-F1
#
_cell.length_a   1.000
_cell.length_b   1.000
_cell.length_c   1.000
_cell.angle_alpha   90.00
_cell.angle_beta   90.00
_cell.angle_gamma   90.00
#
_symmetry.space_group_name_H-M   'P 1'
#
loop_
_entity.id
_entity.type
_entity.pdbx_description
1 polymer ?
#
loop_
_entity_poly.entity_id
_entity_poly.type
_entity_poly.pdbx_seq_one_letter_code
_entity_poly.pdbx_strand_id
1 'polypeptide(L)'
;MMVWLYWVVCLTLVTLLSAFIVRRWRHPGYTALVAFYVIYLGASQILATRIVEFDLVVRQFYAPAAVFLYPFIAQALDMINEVYGRKLAQLAILIAFITQVLLVLFILLVRTLQPAPFFEYERAWQFIFGLSIRITVA
;
A
#
# COMPACT_ATOMS: atom_id res chain seq x y z
N MET A 1 8.70 -10.55 17.93
CA MET A 1 7.41 -10.85 18.58
C MET A 1 6.44 -9.67 18.58
N MET A 2 6.84 -8.44 18.93
CA MET A 2 5.94 -7.26 18.98
C MET A 2 5.35 -6.84 17.62
N VAL A 3 6.07 -7.04 16.50
CA VAL A 3 5.58 -6.69 15.15
C VAL A 3 4.32 -7.46 14.79
N TRP A 4 4.25 -8.75 15.11
CA TRP A 4 3.06 -9.59 14.85
C TRP A 4 1.84 -9.12 15.65
N LEU A 5 2.06 -8.66 16.89
CA LEU A 5 1.00 -8.07 17.72
C LEU A 5 0.45 -6.80 17.08
N TYR A 6 1.32 -5.84 16.73
CA TYR A 6 0.90 -4.60 16.06
C TYR A 6 0.21 -4.88 14.73
N TRP A 7 0.70 -5.86 13.98
CA TRP A 7 0.12 -6.24 12.71
C TRP A 7 -1.30 -6.78 12.86
N VAL A 8 -1.54 -7.74 13.78
CA VAL A 8 -2.88 -8.29 14.05
C VAL A 8 -3.83 -7.21 14.58
N VAL A 9 -3.37 -6.37 15.50
CA VAL A 9 -4.18 -5.27 16.07
C VAL A 9 -4.57 -4.28 14.97
N CYS A 10 -3.61 -3.88 14.13
CA CYS A 10 -3.86 -2.94 13.04
C CYS A 10 -4.81 -3.53 12.00
N LEU A 11 -4.61 -4.78 11.60
CA LEU A 11 -5.49 -5.47 10.66
C LEU A 11 -6.92 -5.51 11.21
N THR A 12 -7.09 -5.97 12.44
CA THR A 12 -8.39 -6.05 13.11
C THR A 12 -9.07 -4.68 13.20
N LEU A 13 -8.34 -3.64 13.60
CA LEU A 13 -8.87 -2.28 13.70
C LEU A 13 -9.34 -1.77 12.34
N VAL A 14 -8.53 -1.96 11.30
CA VAL A 14 -8.88 -1.58 9.91
C VAL A 14 -10.10 -2.35 9.41
N THR A 15 -10.20 -3.66 9.68
CA THR A 15 -11.37 -4.45 9.30
C THR A 15 -12.63 -3.94 9.97
N LEU A 16 -12.57 -3.70 11.29
CA LEU A 16 -13.72 -3.19 12.05
C LEU A 16 -14.13 -1.79 11.58
N LEU A 17 -13.17 -0.90 11.32
CA LEU A 17 -13.43 0.44 10.81
C LEU A 17 -14.07 0.38 9.42
N SER A 18 -13.51 -0.43 8.52
CA SER A 18 -14.02 -0.62 7.16
C SER A 18 -15.45 -1.17 7.18
N ALA A 19 -15.69 -2.19 8.01
CA ALA A 19 -17.01 -2.81 8.16
C ALA A 19 -18.02 -1.82 8.76
N PHE A 20 -17.60 -1.04 9.76
CA PHE A 20 -18.42 0.01 10.37
C PHE A 20 -18.82 1.08 9.35
N ILE A 21 -17.87 1.60 8.57
CA ILE A 21 -18.12 2.62 7.55
C ILE A 21 -19.13 2.10 6.51
N VAL A 22 -18.89 0.90 5.99
CA VAL A 22 -19.74 0.28 4.97
C VAL A 22 -21.16 0.03 5.51
N ARG A 23 -21.28 -0.45 6.74
CA ARG A 23 -22.57 -0.75 7.36
C ARG A 23 -23.35 0.53 7.71
N ARG A 24 -22.65 1.57 8.15
CA ARG A 24 -23.27 2.84 8.57
C ARG A 24 -23.65 3.72 7.38
N TRP A 25 -22.85 3.72 6.31
CA TRP A 25 -23.02 4.60 5.16
C TRP A 25 -22.78 3.85 3.84
N ARG A 26 -23.84 3.29 3.25
CA ARG A 26 -23.72 2.50 2.01
C ARG A 26 -23.12 3.30 0.85
N HIS A 27 -23.51 4.55 0.64
CA HIS A 27 -23.07 5.33 -0.52
C HIS A 27 -21.63 5.88 -0.42
N PRO A 28 -21.20 6.57 0.66
CA PRO A 28 -19.81 7.00 0.81
C PRO A 28 -18.86 5.87 1.23
N GLY A 29 -19.39 4.72 1.68
CA GLY A 29 -18.59 3.56 2.07
C GLY A 29 -17.75 3.01 0.92
N TYR A 30 -18.26 3.03 -0.32
CA TYR A 30 -17.49 2.62 -1.49
C TYR A 30 -16.26 3.52 -1.67
N THR A 31 -16.45 4.84 -1.64
CA THR A 31 -15.36 5.82 -1.79
C THR A 31 -14.31 5.67 -0.70
N ALA A 32 -14.73 5.42 0.55
CA ALA A 32 -13.82 5.19 1.67
C ALA A 32 -12.98 3.92 1.47
N LEU A 33 -13.59 2.80 1.06
CA LEU A 33 -12.85 1.57 0.78
C LEU A 33 -11.87 1.73 -0.40
N VAL A 34 -12.28 2.44 -1.46
CA VAL A 34 -11.38 2.75 -2.58
C VAL A 34 -10.19 3.59 -2.11
N ALA A 35 -10.43 4.59 -1.25
CA ALA A 35 -9.35 5.41 -0.70
C ALA A 35 -8.35 4.58 0.14
N PHE A 36 -8.86 3.68 0.99
CA PHE A 36 -8.02 2.74 1.73
C PHE A 36 -7.21 1.84 0.79
N TYR A 37 -7.87 1.26 -0.21
CA TYR A 37 -7.23 0.39 -1.19
C TYR A 37 -6.10 1.11 -1.95
N VAL A 38 -6.33 2.35 -2.40
CA VAL A 38 -5.31 3.19 -3.08
C VAL A 38 -4.11 3.45 -2.17
N ILE A 39 -4.34 3.82 -0.91
CA ILE A 39 -3.27 4.07 0.07
C ILE A 39 -2.48 2.79 0.37
N TYR A 40 -3.16 1.65 0.58
CA TYR A 40 -2.48 0.39 0.87
C TYR A 40 -1.59 -0.05 -0.28
N LEU A 41 -2.09 0.09 -1.52
CA LEU A 41 -1.33 -0.27 -2.71
C LEU A 41 -0.11 0.66 -2.91
N GLY A 42 -0.28 1.98 -2.76
CA GLY A 42 0.83 2.93 -2.87
C GLY A 42 1.87 2.79 -1.76
N ALA A 43 1.42 2.57 -0.52
CA ALA A 43 2.32 2.29 0.60
C ALA A 43 3.09 0.99 0.38
N SER A 44 2.44 -0.05 -0.15
CA SER A 44 3.08 -1.32 -0.48
C SER A 44 4.24 -1.13 -1.46
N GLN A 45 4.07 -0.32 -2.50
CA GLN A 45 5.13 -0.07 -3.49
C GLN A 45 6.35 0.64 -2.90
N ILE A 46 6.13 1.67 -2.08
CA ILE A 46 7.22 2.43 -1.46
C ILE A 46 7.94 1.57 -0.42
N LEU A 47 7.17 0.85 0.42
CA LEU A 47 7.73 0.01 1.49
C LEU A 47 8.38 -1.27 0.97
N ALA A 48 8.07 -1.72 -0.25
CA ALA A 48 8.71 -2.87 -0.88
C ALA A 48 10.22 -2.70 -1.04
N THR A 49 10.71 -1.46 -1.11
CA THR A 49 12.15 -1.15 -1.20
C THR A 49 12.96 -1.64 0.00
N ARG A 50 12.30 -1.84 1.15
CA ARG A 50 12.92 -2.34 2.36
C ARG A 50 12.73 -3.86 2.44
N ILE A 51 13.82 -4.60 2.24
CA ILE A 51 13.86 -6.04 2.54
C ILE A 51 13.95 -6.22 4.05
N VAL A 52 13.13 -7.11 4.59
CA VAL A 52 13.05 -7.43 6.02
C VAL A 52 13.34 -8.91 6.21
N GLU A 53 14.02 -9.22 7.30
CA GLU A 53 14.27 -10.57 7.77
C GLU A 53 13.07 -11.04 8.61
N PHE A 54 12.51 -12.17 8.21
CA PHE A 54 11.41 -12.85 8.88
C PHE A 54 11.97 -14.04 9.64
N ASP A 55 11.95 -13.93 10.96
CA ASP A 55 12.22 -15.08 11.83
C ASP A 55 10.90 -15.85 12.03
N LEU A 56 10.63 -16.80 11.14
CA LEU A 56 9.64 -17.82 11.41
C LEU A 56 10.34 -18.85 12.31
N VAL A 57 9.68 -19.26 13.39
CA VAL A 57 10.20 -20.17 14.46
C VAL A 57 11.01 -21.38 13.95
N VAL A 58 10.84 -21.77 12.68
CA VAL A 58 11.47 -22.92 12.03
C VAL A 58 12.56 -22.52 10.99
N ARG A 59 12.56 -21.31 10.41
CA ARG A 59 13.55 -20.84 9.41
C ARG A 59 13.47 -19.33 9.16
N GLN A 60 14.63 -18.70 8.93
CA GLN A 60 14.72 -17.29 8.53
C GLN A 60 14.46 -17.11 7.02
N PHE A 61 13.65 -16.12 6.66
CA PHE A 61 13.34 -15.76 5.28
C PHE A 61 13.53 -14.27 5.04
N TYR A 62 13.93 -13.88 3.83
CA TYR A 62 14.04 -12.47 3.44
C TYR A 62 12.94 -12.15 2.44
N ALA A 63 12.15 -11.13 2.74
CA ALA A 63 11.13 -10.66 1.81
C ALA A 63 10.92 -9.13 1.95
N PRO A 64 10.35 -8.48 0.92
CA PRO A 64 9.97 -7.07 1.01
C PRO A 64 9.02 -6.82 2.18
N ALA A 65 9.17 -5.69 2.88
CA ALA A 65 8.26 -5.29 3.96
C ALA A 65 6.80 -5.18 3.48
N ALA A 66 6.61 -4.93 2.19
CA ALA A 66 5.32 -4.92 1.50
C ALA A 66 4.47 -6.18 1.73
N VAL A 67 5.09 -7.33 2.04
CA VAL A 67 4.35 -8.56 2.34
C VAL A 67 3.35 -8.37 3.48
N PHE A 68 3.67 -7.52 4.47
CA PHE A 68 2.75 -7.21 5.56
C PHE A 68 1.50 -6.42 5.12
N LEU A 69 1.55 -5.74 3.98
CA LEU A 69 0.44 -4.94 3.48
C LEU A 69 -0.52 -5.73 2.60
N TYR A 70 -0.11 -6.88 2.03
CA TYR A 70 -0.98 -7.67 1.15
C TYR A 70 -2.33 -8.06 1.78
N PRO A 71 -2.39 -8.48 3.06
CA PRO A 71 -3.69 -8.83 3.67
C PRO A 71 -4.63 -7.63 3.80
N PHE A 72 -4.11 -6.41 3.98
CA PHE A 72 -4.91 -5.18 3.98
C PHE A 72 -5.46 -4.86 2.58
N ILE A 73 -4.62 -5.02 1.56
CA ILE A 73 -4.98 -4.81 0.14
C ILE A 73 -6.07 -5.80 -0.27
N ALA A 74 -5.86 -7.10 0.01
CA ALA A 74 -6.81 -8.16 -0.32
C ALA A 74 -8.14 -7.94 0.40
N GLN A 75 -8.12 -7.69 1.71
CA GLN A 75 -9.33 -7.44 2.48
C GLN A 75 -10.14 -6.25 1.94
N ALA A 76 -9.49 -5.13 1.63
CA ALA A 76 -10.20 -3.96 1.09
C ALA A 76 -10.87 -4.28 -0.26
N LEU A 77 -10.17 -5.00 -1.15
CA LEU A 77 -10.71 -5.40 -2.45
C LEU A 77 -11.86 -6.41 -2.31
N ASP A 78 -11.72 -7.40 -1.42
CA ASP A 78 -12.75 -8.40 -1.16
C ASP A 78 -14.01 -7.75 -0.61
N MET A 79 -13.89 -6.84 0.36
CA MET A 79 -15.02 -6.08 0.89
C MET A 79 -15.72 -5.24 -0.19
N ILE A 80 -14.95 -4.62 -1.11
CA ILE A 80 -15.55 -3.90 -2.24
C ILE A 80 -16.32 -4.87 -3.14
N ASN A 81 -15.73 -6.01 -3.48
CA ASN A 81 -16.33 -7.00 -4.36
C ASN A 81 -17.59 -7.64 -3.77
N GLU A 82 -17.60 -7.98 -2.48
CA GLU A 82 -18.73 -8.60 -1.80
C GLU A 82 -19.89 -7.63 -1.60
N VAL A 83 -19.61 -6.38 -1.21
CA VAL A 83 -20.66 -5.42 -0.84
C VAL A 83 -21.19 -4.66 -2.04
N TYR A 84 -20.31 -4.27 -2.96
CA TYR A 84 -20.61 -3.40 -4.10
C TYR A 84 -20.60 -4.14 -5.44
N GLY A 85 -20.19 -5.41 -5.45
CA GLY A 85 -20.19 -6.26 -6.62
C GLY A 85 -18.95 -6.09 -7.51
N ARG A 86 -18.79 -7.07 -8.40
CA ARG A 86 -17.62 -7.21 -9.28
C ARG A 86 -17.34 -5.99 -10.17
N LYS A 87 -18.37 -5.33 -10.69
CA LYS A 87 -18.19 -4.15 -11.57
C LYS A 87 -17.53 -2.99 -10.82
N LEU A 88 -17.93 -2.75 -9.58
CA LEU A 88 -17.36 -1.70 -8.74
C LEU A 88 -15.98 -2.10 -8.20
N ALA A 89 -15.73 -3.39 -7.94
CA ALA A 89 -14.38 -3.86 -7.64
C ALA A 89 -13.40 -3.66 -8.81
N GLN A 90 -13.82 -3.96 -10.04
CA GLN A 90 -13.01 -3.69 -11.25
C GLN A 90 -12.74 -2.20 -11.43
N LEU A 91 -13.72 -1.35 -11.17
CA LEU A 91 -13.54 0.10 -11.18
C LEU A 91 -12.55 0.54 -10.10
N ALA A 92 -12.63 -0.01 -8.88
CA ALA A 92 -11.69 0.27 -7.80
C ALA A 92 -10.24 -0.13 -8.18
N ILE A 93 -10.07 -1.29 -8.83
CA ILE A 93 -8.77 -1.73 -9.36
C ILE A 93 -8.25 -0.74 -10.41
N LEU A 94 -9.10 -0.29 -11.33
CA LEU A 94 -8.73 0.69 -12.35
C LEU A 94 -8.33 2.04 -11.72
N ILE A 95 -9.11 2.54 -10.75
CA ILE A 95 -8.79 3.77 -10.01
C ILE A 95 -7.45 3.62 -9.29
N ALA A 96 -7.23 2.50 -8.61
CA ALA A 96 -5.97 2.23 -7.93
C ALA A 96 -4.80 2.16 -8.92
N PHE A 97 -4.98 1.52 -10.06
CA PHE A 97 -3.96 1.46 -11.10
C PHE A 97 -3.58 2.84 -11.64
N ILE A 98 -4.57 3.65 -12.02
CA ILE A 98 -4.33 5.02 -12.53
C ILE A 98 -3.63 5.88 -11.48
N THR A 99 -4.05 5.77 -10.21
CA THR A 99 -3.42 6.51 -9.12
C THR A 99 -1.99 6.03 -8.81
N GLN A 100 -1.68 4.74 -9.00
CA GLN A 100 -0.29 4.26 -8.91
C GLN A 100 0.59 4.82 -10.03
N VAL A 101 0.07 4.88 -11.27
CA VAL A 101 0.80 5.50 -12.38
C VAL A 101 1.08 6.97 -12.06
N LEU A 102 0.09 7.69 -11.54
CA LEU A 102 0.26 9.09 -11.14
C LEU A 102 1.30 9.25 -10.01
N LEU A 103 1.29 8.36 -9.01
CA LEU A 103 2.28 8.34 -7.94
C LEU A 103 3.70 8.17 -8.50
N VAL A 104 3.91 7.23 -9.43
CA VAL A 104 5.20 7.01 -10.09
C VAL A 104 5.64 8.25 -10.87
N LEU A 105 4.72 8.90 -11.60
CA LEU A 105 5.02 10.14 -12.33
C LEU A 105 5.45 11.26 -11.39
N PHE A 106 4.81 11.42 -10.23
CA PHE A 106 5.21 12.41 -9.22
C PHE A 106 6.58 12.10 -8.63
N ILE A 107 6.86 10.83 -8.33
CA ILE A 107 8.19 10.40 -7.85
C ILE A 107 9.26 10.73 -8.91
N LEU A 108 9.00 10.41 -10.18
CA LEU A 108 9.91 10.73 -11.29
C LEU A 108 10.14 12.23 -11.43
N LEU A 109 9.08 13.04 -11.35
CA LEU A 109 9.17 14.49 -11.45
C LEU A 109 10.10 15.05 -10.36
N VAL A 110 9.86 14.71 -9.09
CA VAL A 110 10.67 15.20 -7.96
C VAL A 110 12.12 14.73 -8.08
N ARG A 111 12.34 13.51 -8.56
CA ARG A 111 13.67 12.92 -8.72
C ARG A 111 14.55 13.63 -9.76
N THR A 112 13.96 14.42 -10.66
CA THR A 112 14.69 15.23 -11.65
C THR A 112 15.09 16.62 -11.15
N LEU A 113 14.56 17.06 -10.00
CA LEU A 113 14.88 18.35 -9.43
C LEU A 113 16.27 18.35 -8.81
N GLN A 114 16.99 19.47 -8.92
CA GLN A 114 18.28 19.61 -8.25
C GLN A 114 18.07 19.66 -6.73
N PRO A 115 18.82 18.85 -5.95
CA PRO A 115 18.72 18.89 -4.50
C PRO A 115 19.29 20.21 -3.97
N ALA A 116 18.73 20.68 -2.85
CA ALA A 116 19.30 21.81 -2.14
C ALA A 116 20.68 21.43 -1.56
N PRO A 117 21.64 22.37 -1.44
CA PRO A 117 22.99 22.08 -0.92
C PRO A 117 23.02 21.50 0.50
N PHE A 118 21.97 21.74 1.30
CA PHE A 118 21.82 21.24 2.67
C PHE A 118 21.03 19.92 2.75
N PHE A 119 20.58 19.36 1.63
CA PHE A 119 19.86 18.09 1.62
C PHE A 119 20.85 16.91 1.56
N GLU A 120 21.14 16.33 2.73
CA GLU A 120 22.18 15.29 2.87
C GLU A 120 21.78 13.92 2.33
N TYR A 121 20.48 13.67 2.14
CA TYR A 121 19.94 12.35 1.82
C TYR A 121 19.75 12.08 0.32
N GLU A 122 20.28 12.92 -0.57
CA GLU A 122 20.05 12.81 -2.01
C GLU A 122 20.35 11.42 -2.57
N ARG A 123 21.52 10.86 -2.23
CA ARG A 123 21.89 9.52 -2.71
C ARG A 123 20.92 8.44 -2.23
N ALA A 124 20.49 8.51 -0.97
CA ALA A 124 19.52 7.56 -0.41
C ALA A 124 18.13 7.72 -1.04
N TRP A 125 17.70 8.96 -1.26
CA TRP A 125 16.44 9.28 -1.93
C TRP A 125 16.39 8.70 -3.35
N GLN A 126 17.42 8.97 -4.15
CA GLN A 126 17.55 8.47 -5.52
C GLN A 126 17.56 6.94 -5.57
N PHE A 127 18.18 6.28 -4.60
CA PHE A 127 18.25 4.82 -4.51
C PHE A 127 16.90 4.20 -4.13
N ILE A 128 16.29 4.65 -3.03
CA ILE A 128 15.01 4.11 -2.54
C ILE A 128 13.93 4.29 -3.60
N PHE A 129 13.72 5.52 -4.07
CA PHE A 129 12.65 5.80 -5.02
C PHE A 129 12.95 5.29 -6.43
N GLY A 130 14.23 5.14 -6.79
CA GLY A 130 14.63 4.42 -8.01
C GLY A 130 14.25 2.93 -7.98
N LEU A 131 14.39 2.27 -6.82
CA LEU A 131 13.94 0.88 -6.62
C LEU A 131 12.41 0.79 -6.62
N SER A 132 11.69 1.70 -5.95
CA SER A 132 10.23 1.73 -5.95
C SER A 132 9.67 1.74 -7.38
N ILE A 133 10.23 2.57 -8.26
CA ILE A 133 9.78 2.65 -9.67
C ILE A 133 9.95 1.31 -10.38
N ARG A 134 11.09 0.62 -10.17
CA ARG A 134 11.31 -0.70 -10.78
C ARG A 134 10.31 -1.74 -10.28
N ILE A 135 10.00 -1.72 -8.98
CA ILE A 135 9.03 -2.63 -8.36
C ILE A 135 7.61 -2.36 -8.86
N THR A 136 7.24 -1.10 -9.09
CA THR A 136 5.92 -0.75 -9.63
C THR A 136 5.77 -1.11 -11.11
N VAL A 137 6.86 -1.10 -11.89
CA VAL A 137 6.85 -1.44 -13.33
C VAL A 137 6.90 -2.95 -13.58
N ALA A 138 7.52 -3.71 -12.69
CA ALA A 138 7.65 -5.18 -12.76
C ALA A 138 6.32 -5.90 -12.47
#